data_AF-A0A420UBJ0-F1
#
_entry.id   AF-A0A420UBJ0-F1
#
_cell.length_a   1.000
_cell.length_b   1.000
_cell.length_c   1.000
_cell.angle_alpha   90.00
_cell.angle_beta   90.00
_cell.angle_gamma   90.00
#
_symmetry.space_group_name_H-M   'P 1'
#
loop_
_entity.id
_entity.type
_entity.pdbx_description
1 polymer ?
#
loop_
_entity_poly.entity_id
_entity_poly.type
_entity_poly.pdbx_seq_one_letter_code
_entity_poly.pdbx_strand_id
1 'polypeptide(L)'
;MPTSGSGASLLADVYLEDCNLGFTPRWEFQPDLDKMRMTIQALFNSDNVHIKHFAEGCFNKLYEVQVNDQAPLLLRVALPVDPQNKTMSEVATIQWVSTITDLPIPKVIHYDASRGSLVTYEWILMSKLPGARMQDTWRHLTLPQKTDTVRQIASFISSLFREKFTSIGNICPPVYASELPRPGPIVSTCFFYGFINKSDIDRGPFRNSSEWFSARLEATKRNATATMAKWCGKEDLNCDAVKEIDDAARTFGMAERLLHLVQRIFPFHAETETTVLYHDDLHGNNILVDDTGNITGIVDWECVSIVPLWKACGIPQFLFEQPRWTEPDRRRYRHDADGDMSELYYKHLHQYETTRLREVFLGEMERLDSRWMDIHKKTQLLREFDFAVQFCDDVAVLKHIIQWAEAVEAGGDVPRMWDLLWANAVKWY
;
A
#
# COMPACT_ATOMS: atom_id res chain seq x y z
N MET A 1 17.59 -7.20 30.16
CA MET A 1 17.24 -5.78 29.98
C MET A 1 18.14 -5.21 28.90
N PRO A 2 17.62 -4.90 27.70
CA PRO A 2 18.39 -4.18 26.70
C PRO A 2 18.26 -2.68 26.99
N THR A 3 19.42 -2.03 27.04
CA THR A 3 19.60 -0.59 27.22
C THR A 3 19.04 0.20 26.04
N SER A 4 18.21 1.19 26.35
CA SER A 4 17.68 2.21 25.47
C SER A 4 18.79 2.99 24.75
N GLY A 5 18.91 2.78 23.44
CA GLY A 5 19.73 3.61 22.56
C GLY A 5 18.88 4.70 21.91
N SER A 6 18.98 5.93 22.40
CA SER A 6 18.34 7.15 21.91
C SER A 6 18.90 7.66 20.57
N GLY A 7 19.35 6.78 19.69
CA GLY A 7 20.03 7.12 18.42
C GLY A 7 19.19 6.93 17.16
N ALA A 8 18.03 6.26 17.24
CA ALA A 8 17.20 5.94 16.07
C ALA A 8 16.38 7.15 15.53
N SER A 9 16.19 8.18 16.36
CA SER A 9 15.27 9.29 16.12
C SER A 9 15.75 10.30 15.07
N LEU A 10 17.06 10.49 14.89
CA LEU A 10 17.64 11.43 13.91
C LEU A 10 17.82 10.83 12.50
N LEU A 11 17.61 9.53 12.31
CA LEU A 11 17.98 8.84 11.07
C LEU A 11 16.92 8.90 9.98
N ALA A 12 15.66 9.21 10.32
CA ALA A 12 14.59 9.33 9.32
C ALA A 12 14.81 10.51 8.36
N ASP A 13 15.16 11.66 8.94
CA ASP A 13 15.36 12.94 8.26
C ASP A 13 16.55 12.92 7.29
N VAL A 14 17.42 11.90 7.37
CA VAL A 14 18.57 11.74 6.47
C VAL A 14 18.17 11.10 5.14
N TYR A 15 17.13 10.28 5.11
CA TYR A 15 16.73 9.49 3.93
C TYR A 15 15.52 10.05 3.19
N LEU A 16 14.95 11.16 3.67
CA LEU A 16 13.90 11.90 3.00
C LEU A 16 14.36 13.35 2.85
N GLU A 17 14.54 13.80 1.62
CA GLU A 17 14.88 15.17 1.29
C GLU A 17 13.61 15.94 0.91
N ASP A 18 13.32 17.00 1.65
CA ASP A 18 12.21 17.91 1.38
C ASP A 18 12.47 18.70 0.09
N CYS A 19 11.58 18.57 -0.89
CA CYS A 19 11.62 19.28 -2.16
C CYS A 19 10.27 19.96 -2.44
N ASN A 20 10.21 20.86 -3.43
CA ASN A 20 9.00 21.62 -3.76
C ASN A 20 7.75 20.77 -4.09
N LEU A 21 7.90 19.45 -4.29
CA LEU A 21 6.83 18.49 -4.58
C LEU A 21 6.60 17.45 -3.47
N GLY A 22 7.20 17.61 -2.29
CA GLY A 22 7.11 16.69 -1.16
C GLY A 22 8.46 16.09 -0.78
N PHE A 23 8.46 14.92 -0.13
CA PHE A 23 9.70 14.26 0.27
C PHE A 23 10.22 13.31 -0.81
N THR A 24 11.49 13.43 -1.16
CA THR A 24 12.16 12.50 -2.07
C THR A 24 13.10 11.58 -1.31
N PRO A 25 13.10 10.27 -1.59
CA PRO A 25 14.05 9.35 -0.98
C PRO A 25 15.49 9.71 -1.33
N ARG A 26 16.33 9.93 -0.31
CA ARG A 26 17.75 10.25 -0.45
C ARG A 26 18.60 9.04 -0.10
N TRP A 27 19.35 8.55 -1.08
CA TRP A 27 20.38 7.53 -0.89
C TRP A 27 21.71 8.18 -0.54
N GLU A 28 22.11 8.13 0.73
CA GLU A 28 23.40 8.66 1.21
C GLU A 28 24.58 8.12 0.41
N PHE A 29 24.52 6.83 0.04
CA PHE A 29 25.48 6.18 -0.84
C PHE A 29 24.72 5.30 -1.85
N GLN A 30 25.29 5.14 -3.04
CA GLN A 30 24.78 4.15 -3.99
C GLN A 30 25.19 2.74 -3.51
N PRO A 31 24.27 1.75 -3.50
CA PRO A 31 24.64 0.37 -3.16
C PRO A 31 25.76 -0.13 -4.07
N ASP A 32 26.84 -0.58 -3.45
CA ASP A 32 28.07 -1.01 -4.13
C ASP A 32 27.93 -2.45 -4.63
N LEU A 33 28.00 -2.63 -5.96
CA LEU A 33 27.87 -3.93 -6.62
C LEU A 33 28.92 -4.94 -6.15
N ASP A 34 30.15 -4.50 -5.86
CA ASP A 34 31.23 -5.37 -5.44
C ASP A 34 31.02 -5.84 -3.99
N LYS A 35 30.60 -4.94 -3.10
CA LYS A 35 30.24 -5.31 -1.71
C LYS A 35 29.03 -6.24 -1.66
N MET A 36 28.03 -6.00 -2.50
CA MET A 36 26.90 -6.92 -2.66
C MET A 36 27.37 -8.28 -3.16
N ARG A 37 28.23 -8.32 -4.18
CA ARG A 37 28.79 -9.58 -4.71
C ARG A 37 29.55 -10.34 -3.64
N MET A 38 30.45 -9.69 -2.90
CA MET A 38 31.19 -10.32 -1.79
C MET A 38 30.25 -10.91 -0.73
N THR A 39 29.18 -10.19 -0.39
CA THR A 39 28.17 -10.68 0.56
C THR A 39 27.49 -11.95 0.05
N ILE A 40 27.05 -11.96 -1.21
CA ILE A 40 26.41 -13.13 -1.81
C ILE A 40 27.40 -14.30 -1.97
N GLN A 41 28.64 -14.05 -2.40
CA GLN A 41 29.68 -15.08 -2.53
C GLN A 41 29.92 -15.79 -1.19
N ALA A 42 29.97 -15.03 -0.09
CA ALA A 42 30.12 -15.57 1.25
C ALA A 42 28.92 -16.42 1.70
N LEU A 43 27.69 -15.99 1.39
CA LEU A 43 26.46 -16.73 1.75
C LEU A 43 26.34 -18.07 1.03
N PHE A 44 26.72 -18.14 -0.24
CA PHE A 44 26.59 -19.34 -1.07
C PHE A 44 27.89 -20.15 -1.19
N ASN A 45 29.00 -19.66 -0.62
CA ASN A 45 30.33 -20.24 -0.77
C ASN A 45 30.67 -20.52 -2.26
N SER A 46 30.43 -19.53 -3.13
CA SER A 46 30.69 -19.61 -4.57
C SER A 46 31.27 -18.31 -5.10
N ASP A 47 32.28 -18.40 -5.96
CA ASP A 47 32.86 -17.25 -6.65
C ASP A 47 32.06 -16.84 -7.89
N ASN A 48 31.25 -17.75 -8.46
CA ASN A 48 30.45 -17.50 -9.66
C ASN A 48 29.13 -16.80 -9.30
N VAL A 49 29.22 -15.49 -9.04
CA VAL A 49 28.09 -14.63 -8.70
C VAL A 49 28.07 -13.42 -9.63
N HIS A 50 26.98 -13.30 -10.39
CA HIS A 50 26.72 -12.13 -11.23
C HIS A 50 25.56 -11.33 -10.65
N ILE A 51 25.76 -10.02 -10.49
CA ILE A 51 24.74 -9.10 -9.99
C ILE A 51 24.57 -7.99 -11.02
N LYS A 52 23.33 -7.69 -11.38
CA LYS A 52 22.99 -6.55 -12.23
C LYS A 52 21.79 -5.80 -11.67
N HIS A 53 21.76 -4.49 -11.90
CA HIS A 53 20.57 -3.70 -11.60
C HIS A 53 19.36 -4.27 -12.34
N PHE A 54 18.23 -4.37 -11.64
CA PHE A 54 16.98 -4.90 -12.19
C PHE A 54 15.92 -3.81 -12.28
N ALA A 55 15.61 -3.15 -11.16
CA ALA A 55 14.62 -2.10 -11.08
C ALA A 55 14.84 -1.23 -9.84
N GLU A 56 14.19 -0.07 -9.80
CA GLU A 56 14.16 0.79 -8.62
C GLU A 56 12.74 1.30 -8.37
N GLY A 57 12.41 1.45 -7.09
CA GLY A 57 11.18 2.07 -6.61
C GLY A 57 11.51 3.21 -5.65
N CYS A 58 10.48 3.72 -4.97
CA CYS A 58 10.63 4.86 -4.05
C CYS A 58 11.67 4.56 -2.94
N PHE A 59 11.49 3.47 -2.19
CA PHE A 59 12.37 3.14 -1.06
C PHE A 59 13.32 1.96 -1.32
N ASN A 60 13.31 1.39 -2.52
CA ASN A 60 13.96 0.10 -2.76
C ASN A 60 14.71 0.08 -4.09
N LYS A 61 15.88 -0.56 -4.09
CA LYS A 61 16.64 -0.90 -5.30
C LYS A 61 16.73 -2.41 -5.43
N LEU A 62 16.39 -2.92 -6.61
CA LEU A 62 16.31 -4.34 -6.90
C LEU A 62 17.46 -4.72 -7.84
N TYR A 63 18.16 -5.79 -7.48
CA TYR A 63 19.24 -6.36 -8.26
C TYR A 63 18.95 -7.83 -8.56
N GLU A 64 19.10 -8.23 -9.82
CA GLU A 64 19.04 -9.64 -10.19
C GLU A 64 20.38 -10.28 -9.85
N VAL A 65 20.33 -11.39 -9.12
CA VAL A 65 21.49 -12.13 -8.64
C VAL A 65 21.47 -13.53 -9.25
N GLN A 66 22.51 -13.85 -10.00
CA GLN A 66 22.73 -15.16 -10.60
C GLN A 66 23.89 -15.84 -9.86
N VAL A 67 23.61 -16.97 -9.21
CA VAL A 67 24.61 -17.77 -8.48
C VAL A 67 24.78 -19.10 -9.21
N ASN A 68 25.98 -19.36 -9.74
CA ASN A 68 26.24 -20.51 -10.62
C ASN A 68 25.20 -20.58 -11.76
N ASP A 69 24.75 -21.79 -12.10
CA ASP A 69 23.70 -22.06 -13.09
C ASP A 69 22.29 -22.23 -12.45
N GLN A 70 22.06 -21.67 -11.25
CA GLN A 70 20.77 -21.77 -10.56
C GLN A 70 19.72 -20.80 -11.15
N ALA A 71 18.47 -20.91 -10.71
CA ALA A 71 17.46 -19.91 -11.06
C ALA A 71 17.85 -18.52 -10.51
N PRO A 72 17.55 -17.42 -11.23
CA PRO A 72 17.89 -16.09 -10.78
C PRO A 72 17.15 -15.72 -9.48
N LEU A 73 17.86 -15.02 -8.61
CA LEU A 73 17.36 -14.46 -7.37
C LEU A 73 17.18 -12.96 -7.49
N LEU A 74 16.46 -12.37 -6.54
CA LEU A 74 16.28 -10.94 -6.42
C LEU A 74 16.84 -10.46 -5.08
N LEU A 75 17.78 -9.52 -5.14
CA LEU A 75 18.29 -8.80 -3.98
C LEU A 75 17.57 -7.45 -3.90
N ARG A 76 16.71 -7.28 -2.90
CA ARG A 76 16.04 -6.02 -2.57
C ARG A 76 16.88 -5.30 -1.52
N VAL A 77 17.39 -4.13 -1.87
CA VAL A 77 18.09 -3.21 -0.96
C VAL A 77 17.13 -2.10 -0.58
N ALA A 78 16.91 -1.89 0.71
CA ALA A 78 15.89 -1.00 1.23
C ALA A 78 16.50 0.22 1.93
N LEU A 79 15.93 1.40 1.65
CA LEU A 79 16.15 2.57 2.48
C LEU A 79 15.53 2.33 3.86
N PRO A 80 16.27 2.62 4.95
CA PRO A 80 15.81 2.40 6.32
C PRO A 80 14.98 3.59 6.78
N VAL A 81 13.91 3.88 6.03
CA VAL A 81 12.89 4.86 6.38
C VAL A 81 12.05 4.40 7.57
N ASP A 82 12.15 3.16 8.01
CA ASP A 82 11.70 2.71 9.33
C ASP A 82 12.64 1.57 9.76
N PRO A 83 13.83 1.93 10.30
CA PRO A 83 14.94 1.01 10.45
C PRO A 83 14.53 -0.26 11.18
N GLN A 84 14.98 -1.41 10.66
CA GLN A 84 14.64 -2.77 11.08
C GLN A 84 13.17 -3.15 10.90
N ASN A 85 12.23 -2.33 11.37
CA ASN A 85 10.81 -2.67 11.40
C ASN A 85 10.25 -3.01 10.01
N LYS A 86 10.59 -2.19 8.99
CA LYS A 86 10.11 -2.37 7.62
C LYS A 86 10.58 -3.67 6.98
N THR A 87 11.89 -3.90 6.99
CA THR A 87 12.51 -5.11 6.42
C THR A 87 12.09 -6.36 7.19
N MET A 88 12.10 -6.32 8.52
CA MET A 88 11.72 -7.46 9.36
C MET A 88 10.25 -7.82 9.21
N SER A 89 9.37 -6.83 9.09
CA SER A 89 7.94 -7.04 8.84
C SER A 89 7.68 -7.67 7.47
N GLU A 90 8.34 -7.21 6.41
CA GLU A 90 8.21 -7.78 5.06
C GLU A 90 8.64 -9.26 5.07
N VAL A 91 9.80 -9.56 5.66
CA VAL A 91 10.30 -10.94 5.79
C VAL A 91 9.31 -11.83 6.53
N ALA A 92 8.84 -11.39 7.70
CA ALA A 92 7.93 -12.17 8.53
C ALA A 92 6.57 -12.38 7.86
N THR A 93 6.08 -11.37 7.13
CA THR A 93 4.84 -11.45 6.35
C THR A 93 4.97 -12.47 5.22
N ILE A 94 6.02 -12.39 4.42
CA ILE A 94 6.27 -13.34 3.32
C ILE A 94 6.35 -14.77 3.87
N GLN A 95 7.13 -14.99 4.92
CA GLN A 95 7.30 -16.30 5.52
C GLN A 95 5.97 -16.87 6.01
N TRP A 96 5.16 -16.06 6.70
CA TRP A 96 3.86 -16.51 7.19
C TRP A 96 2.86 -16.77 6.06
N VAL A 97 2.72 -15.83 5.12
CA VAL A 97 1.76 -15.99 4.00
C VAL A 97 2.06 -17.24 3.18
N SER A 98 3.34 -17.58 3.00
CA SER A 98 3.74 -18.81 2.29
C SER A 98 3.16 -20.10 2.89
N THR A 99 2.67 -20.06 4.14
CA THR A 99 2.07 -21.21 4.82
C THR A 99 0.55 -21.32 4.65
N ILE A 100 -0.10 -20.29 4.09
CA ILE A 100 -1.58 -20.20 4.04
C ILE A 100 -2.14 -19.94 2.64
N THR A 101 -1.29 -19.73 1.63
CA THR A 101 -1.71 -19.50 0.23
C THR A 101 -1.06 -20.50 -0.71
N ASP A 102 -1.82 -20.91 -1.73
CA ASP A 102 -1.30 -21.68 -2.86
C ASP A 102 -0.77 -20.77 -3.99
N LEU A 103 -1.08 -19.46 -3.96
CA LEU A 103 -0.55 -18.53 -4.95
C LEU A 103 0.97 -18.35 -4.78
N PRO A 104 1.74 -18.26 -5.87
CA PRO A 104 3.17 -18.02 -5.78
C PRO A 104 3.44 -16.65 -5.13
N ILE A 105 4.33 -16.64 -4.14
CA ILE A 105 4.90 -15.43 -3.53
C ILE A 105 6.42 -15.59 -3.44
N PRO A 106 7.21 -14.51 -3.27
CA PRO A 106 8.65 -14.64 -3.12
C PRO A 106 9.00 -15.52 -1.91
N LYS A 107 10.05 -16.34 -2.04
CA LYS A 107 10.62 -17.07 -0.91
C LYS A 107 11.84 -16.31 -0.39
N VAL A 108 11.82 -15.93 0.88
CA VAL A 108 13.00 -15.34 1.55
C VAL A 108 14.09 -16.40 1.69
N ILE A 109 15.30 -16.08 1.25
CA ILE A 109 16.47 -16.96 1.30
C ILE A 109 17.41 -16.48 2.41
N HIS A 110 17.81 -15.20 2.34
CA HIS A 110 18.60 -14.51 3.35
C HIS A 110 18.12 -13.07 3.49
N TYR A 111 18.40 -12.43 4.62
CA TYR A 111 18.14 -11.02 4.81
C TYR A 111 19.09 -10.47 5.88
N ASP A 112 19.29 -9.16 5.87
CA ASP A 112 19.96 -8.44 6.94
C ASP A 112 19.22 -7.11 7.15
N ALA A 113 18.60 -6.96 8.31
CA ALA A 113 17.92 -5.73 8.72
C ALA A 113 18.87 -4.77 9.48
N SER A 114 20.15 -5.11 9.59
CA SER A 114 21.16 -4.26 10.19
C SER A 114 21.83 -3.37 9.13
N ARG A 115 22.30 -2.21 9.58
CA ARG A 115 23.05 -1.26 8.76
C ARG A 115 24.57 -1.49 8.82
N GLY A 116 25.00 -2.51 9.57
CA GLY A 116 26.40 -2.87 9.74
C GLY A 116 26.93 -3.84 8.68
N SER A 117 26.06 -4.31 7.78
CA SER A 117 26.44 -5.22 6.70
C SER A 117 27.34 -4.53 5.67
N LEU A 118 28.09 -5.31 4.89
CA LEU A 118 28.90 -4.79 3.78
C LEU A 118 28.04 -4.06 2.73
N VAL A 119 26.77 -4.41 2.61
CA VAL A 119 25.80 -3.76 1.71
C VAL A 119 25.42 -2.36 2.20
N THR A 120 25.69 -2.01 3.47
CA THR A 120 25.46 -0.69 4.13
C THR A 120 24.00 -0.26 4.28
N TYR A 121 23.08 -1.03 3.70
CA TYR A 121 21.65 -0.87 3.78
C TYR A 121 21.02 -2.18 4.25
N GLU A 122 19.74 -2.10 4.63
CA GLU A 122 18.94 -3.29 4.90
C GLU A 122 18.66 -4.00 3.57
N TRP A 123 18.63 -5.32 3.56
CA TRP A 123 18.38 -6.08 2.34
C TRP A 123 17.69 -7.41 2.57
N ILE A 124 16.99 -7.87 1.54
CA ILE A 124 16.35 -9.18 1.47
C ILE A 124 16.77 -9.85 0.16
N LEU A 125 17.36 -11.04 0.25
CA LEU A 125 17.58 -11.92 -0.89
C LEU A 125 16.44 -12.94 -0.97
N MET A 126 15.75 -12.95 -2.09
CA MET A 126 14.54 -13.77 -2.29
C MET A 126 14.49 -14.40 -3.68
N SER A 127 13.62 -15.38 -3.87
CA SER A 127 13.38 -15.95 -5.21
C SER A 127 12.79 -14.89 -6.16
N LYS A 128 13.28 -14.85 -7.41
CA LYS A 128 12.63 -14.09 -8.46
C LYS A 128 11.46 -14.89 -9.04
N LEU A 129 10.26 -14.31 -9.05
CA LEU A 129 9.07 -14.96 -9.62
C LEU A 129 8.99 -14.77 -11.15
N PRO A 130 8.41 -15.73 -11.89
CA PRO A 130 8.20 -15.63 -13.33
C PRO A 130 6.95 -14.80 -13.68
N GLY A 131 6.76 -14.53 -14.96
CA GLY A 131 5.62 -13.78 -15.50
C GLY A 131 5.89 -12.29 -15.70
N ALA A 132 4.91 -11.62 -16.29
CA ALA A 132 4.93 -10.17 -16.53
C ALA A 132 3.99 -9.45 -15.56
N ARG A 133 4.23 -8.16 -15.32
CA ARG A 133 3.31 -7.34 -14.50
C ARG A 133 1.94 -7.34 -15.16
N MET A 134 0.89 -7.60 -14.37
CA MET A 134 -0.49 -7.61 -14.84
C MET A 134 -0.82 -6.28 -15.52
N GLN A 135 -0.35 -5.15 -15.00
CA GLN A 135 -0.56 -3.82 -15.60
C GLN A 135 -0.12 -3.73 -17.07
N ASP A 136 0.98 -4.40 -17.44
CA ASP A 136 1.55 -4.35 -18.79
C ASP A 136 0.78 -5.26 -19.76
N THR A 137 0.20 -6.35 -19.26
CA THR A 137 -0.47 -7.36 -20.09
C THR A 137 -1.99 -7.22 -20.07
N TRP A 138 -2.57 -6.49 -19.10
CA TRP A 138 -4.01 -6.43 -18.85
C TRP A 138 -4.80 -6.01 -20.08
N ARG A 139 -4.30 -5.04 -20.85
CA ARG A 139 -4.95 -4.57 -22.09
C ARG A 139 -5.07 -5.66 -23.15
N HIS A 140 -4.18 -6.64 -23.14
CA HIS A 140 -4.12 -7.72 -24.12
C HIS A 140 -4.87 -8.99 -23.69
N LEU A 141 -5.18 -9.13 -22.40
CA LEU A 141 -6.00 -10.23 -21.92
C LEU A 141 -7.47 -10.07 -22.34
N THR A 142 -8.07 -11.18 -22.76
CA THR A 142 -9.52 -11.23 -23.05
C THR A 142 -10.33 -11.15 -21.76
N LEU A 143 -11.59 -10.72 -21.84
CA LEU A 143 -12.47 -10.65 -20.68
C LEU A 143 -12.60 -11.99 -19.92
N PRO A 144 -12.69 -13.17 -20.58
CA PRO A 144 -12.63 -14.46 -19.88
C PRO A 144 -11.34 -14.68 -19.09
N GLN A 145 -10.18 -14.37 -19.67
CA GLN A 145 -8.89 -14.50 -18.97
C GLN A 145 -8.82 -13.56 -17.76
N LYS A 146 -9.23 -12.30 -17.92
CA LYS A 146 -9.33 -11.33 -16.81
C LYS A 146 -10.28 -11.84 -15.71
N THR A 147 -11.38 -12.48 -16.11
CA THR A 147 -12.34 -13.09 -15.17
C THR A 147 -11.65 -14.16 -14.34
N ASP A 148 -10.90 -15.07 -14.97
CA ASP A 148 -10.17 -16.13 -14.27
C ASP A 148 -9.06 -15.59 -13.36
N THR A 149 -8.37 -14.52 -13.76
CA THR A 149 -7.44 -13.80 -12.87
C THR A 149 -8.15 -13.26 -11.63
N VAL A 150 -9.32 -12.63 -11.81
CA VAL A 150 -10.12 -12.09 -10.70
C VAL A 150 -10.60 -13.19 -9.75
N ARG A 151 -10.96 -14.38 -10.26
CA ARG A 151 -11.32 -15.53 -9.41
C ARG A 151 -10.14 -16.02 -8.56
N GLN A 152 -8.93 -16.05 -9.12
CA GLN A 152 -7.72 -16.40 -8.39
C GLN A 152 -7.44 -15.38 -7.27
N ILE A 153 -7.58 -14.08 -7.56
CA ILE A 153 -7.44 -13.02 -6.55
C ILE A 153 -8.50 -13.14 -5.44
N ALA A 154 -9.75 -13.42 -5.78
CA ALA A 154 -10.81 -13.64 -4.79
C ALA A 154 -10.49 -14.83 -3.87
N SER A 155 -10.02 -15.95 -4.44
CA SER A 155 -9.60 -17.14 -3.67
C SER A 155 -8.45 -16.83 -2.72
N PHE A 156 -7.48 -16.03 -3.17
CA PHE A 156 -6.36 -15.57 -2.35
C PHE A 156 -6.80 -14.65 -1.21
N ILE A 157 -7.60 -13.62 -1.49
CA ILE A 157 -8.15 -12.72 -0.46
C ILE A 157 -8.98 -13.51 0.56
N SER A 158 -9.77 -14.48 0.10
CA SER A 158 -10.53 -15.38 0.98
C SER A 158 -9.62 -16.21 1.90
N SER A 159 -8.45 -16.64 1.43
CA SER A 159 -7.47 -17.38 2.23
C SER A 159 -6.85 -16.51 3.33
N LEU A 160 -6.43 -15.28 2.99
CA LEU A 160 -5.95 -14.31 3.99
C LEU A 160 -7.05 -13.96 5.01
N PHE A 161 -8.29 -13.81 4.55
CA PHE A 161 -9.42 -13.45 5.40
C PHE A 161 -9.78 -14.53 6.44
N ARG A 162 -9.43 -15.79 6.22
CA ARG A 162 -9.71 -16.88 7.18
C ARG A 162 -8.83 -16.81 8.43
N GLU A 163 -7.63 -16.25 8.30
CA GLU A 163 -6.65 -16.19 9.39
C GLU A 163 -6.87 -14.95 10.27
N LYS A 164 -7.22 -15.18 11.54
CA LYS A 164 -7.66 -14.13 12.46
C LYS A 164 -6.57 -13.72 13.45
N PHE A 165 -6.51 -12.43 13.73
CA PHE A 165 -5.70 -11.79 14.75
C PHE A 165 -6.58 -10.92 15.67
N THR A 166 -5.99 -10.35 16.71
CA THR A 166 -6.69 -9.59 17.76
C THR A 166 -6.19 -8.16 17.93
N SER A 167 -5.43 -7.64 16.97
CA SER A 167 -4.95 -6.25 16.97
C SER A 167 -4.54 -5.80 15.57
N ILE A 168 -4.45 -4.49 15.39
CA ILE A 168 -4.07 -3.81 14.16
C ILE A 168 -2.59 -3.47 14.23
N GLY A 169 -1.84 -3.77 13.16
CA GLY A 169 -0.40 -3.58 13.12
C GLY A 169 0.22 -4.39 11.99
N ASN A 170 1.54 -4.55 12.00
CA ASN A 170 2.20 -5.42 11.02
C ASN A 170 2.72 -6.69 11.68
N ILE A 171 2.91 -7.76 10.91
CA ILE A 171 3.46 -9.01 11.43
C ILE A 171 4.91 -8.76 11.88
N CYS A 172 5.19 -9.03 13.15
CA CYS A 172 6.56 -9.07 13.64
C CYS A 172 7.15 -10.47 13.43
N PRO A 173 8.47 -10.57 13.21
CA PRO A 173 9.19 -11.84 13.26
C PRO A 173 8.92 -12.55 14.59
N PRO A 174 8.62 -13.86 14.58
CA PRO A 174 8.42 -14.60 15.81
C PRO A 174 9.73 -14.65 16.62
N VAL A 175 9.64 -14.60 17.95
CA VAL A 175 10.83 -14.70 18.82
C VAL A 175 11.41 -16.11 18.76
N TYR A 176 10.53 -17.10 18.64
CA TYR A 176 10.89 -18.50 18.46
C TYR A 176 10.19 -19.07 17.23
N ALA A 177 10.86 -19.95 16.48
CA ALA A 177 10.31 -20.54 15.24
C ALA A 177 8.97 -21.29 15.43
N SER A 178 8.61 -21.65 16.66
CA SER A 178 7.35 -22.32 17.00
C SER A 178 6.18 -21.37 17.29
N GLU A 179 6.42 -20.06 17.37
CA GLU A 179 5.37 -19.08 17.68
C GLU A 179 4.57 -18.68 16.45
N LEU A 180 3.27 -18.49 16.64
CA LEU A 180 2.43 -17.83 15.65
C LEU A 180 2.86 -16.36 15.52
N PRO A 181 2.79 -15.78 14.31
CA PRO A 181 3.04 -14.36 14.13
C PRO A 181 2.10 -13.52 14.99
N ARG A 182 2.61 -12.40 15.49
CA ARG A 182 1.84 -11.46 16.29
C ARG A 182 1.88 -10.08 15.63
N PRO A 183 0.78 -9.32 15.68
CA PRO A 183 0.81 -7.93 15.26
C PRO A 183 1.69 -7.13 16.23
N GLY A 184 2.64 -6.37 15.69
CA GLY A 184 3.40 -5.35 16.42
C GLY A 184 3.07 -3.95 15.91
N PRO A 185 3.99 -2.98 16.08
CA PRO A 185 3.80 -1.62 15.60
C PRO A 185 3.49 -1.60 14.10
N ILE A 186 2.57 -0.73 13.69
CA ILE A 186 2.22 -0.56 12.29
C ILE A 186 3.38 0.06 11.51
N VAL A 187 3.75 -0.54 10.38
CA VAL A 187 4.68 -0.03 9.38
C VAL A 187 3.86 0.46 8.20
N SER A 188 3.69 1.79 8.12
CA SER A 188 2.93 2.44 7.07
C SER A 188 3.49 3.83 6.81
N THR A 189 3.44 4.26 5.55
CA THR A 189 4.02 5.51 5.05
C THR A 189 3.54 6.72 5.85
N CYS A 190 2.30 6.75 6.32
CA CYS A 190 1.77 7.86 7.13
C CYS A 190 2.52 8.09 8.46
N PHE A 191 3.31 7.12 8.94
CA PHE A 191 4.06 7.22 10.21
C PHE A 191 5.57 7.46 10.02
N PHE A 192 6.09 7.36 8.80
CA PHE A 192 7.51 7.56 8.53
C PHE A 192 7.81 8.50 7.36
N TYR A 193 6.78 9.03 6.70
CA TYR A 193 6.89 10.02 5.64
C TYR A 193 6.46 11.39 6.18
N GLY A 194 7.30 12.40 6.00
CA GLY A 194 7.09 13.73 6.57
C GLY A 194 8.10 14.12 7.65
N PHE A 195 7.84 15.24 8.32
CA PHE A 195 8.62 15.78 9.42
C PHE A 195 8.31 15.11 10.78
N ILE A 196 7.69 13.93 10.78
CA ILE A 196 7.32 13.22 12.01
C ILE A 196 8.57 12.59 12.64
N ASN A 197 8.85 12.96 13.89
CA ASN A 197 9.69 12.15 14.75
C ASN A 197 8.94 10.88 15.17
N LYS A 198 9.39 9.74 14.65
CA LYS A 198 8.78 8.41 14.86
C LYS A 198 8.69 8.00 16.32
N SER A 199 9.52 8.59 17.18
CA SER A 199 9.57 8.30 18.62
C SER A 199 8.38 8.89 19.38
N ASP A 200 7.68 9.86 18.79
CA ASP A 200 6.66 10.68 19.45
C ASP A 200 5.22 10.24 19.11
N ILE A 201 5.06 9.16 18.32
CA ILE A 201 3.76 8.67 17.86
C ILE A 201 3.58 7.21 18.26
N ASP A 202 2.46 6.93 18.93
CA ASP A 202 2.02 5.55 19.17
C ASP A 202 1.68 4.87 17.84
N ARG A 203 2.34 3.73 17.58
CA ARG A 203 2.18 2.94 16.35
C ARG A 203 1.51 1.60 16.65
N GLY A 204 0.99 1.41 17.86
CA GLY A 204 0.34 0.18 18.25
C GLY A 204 1.31 -0.94 18.65
N PRO A 205 0.86 -2.20 18.62
CA PRO A 205 -0.36 -2.68 17.96
C PRO A 205 -1.64 -2.10 18.58
N PHE A 206 -2.56 -1.63 17.73
CA PHE A 206 -3.80 -0.99 18.19
C PHE A 206 -4.88 -2.04 18.44
N ARG A 207 -5.74 -1.80 19.43
CA ARG A 207 -6.81 -2.75 19.79
C ARG A 207 -8.00 -2.64 18.86
N ASN A 208 -8.28 -1.46 18.36
CA ASN A 208 -9.47 -1.15 17.57
C ASN A 208 -9.24 0.03 16.62
N SER A 209 -10.21 0.26 15.73
CA SER A 209 -10.16 1.29 14.70
C SER A 209 -10.07 2.71 15.29
N SER A 210 -10.67 2.96 16.46
CA SER A 210 -10.65 4.29 17.10
C SER A 210 -9.24 4.71 17.52
N GLU A 211 -8.49 3.80 18.16
CA GLU A 211 -7.08 4.03 18.52
C GLU A 211 -6.22 4.23 17.27
N TRP A 212 -6.39 3.36 16.28
CA TRP A 212 -5.61 3.40 15.04
C TRP A 212 -5.83 4.70 14.25
N PHE A 213 -7.09 5.13 14.07
CA PHE A 213 -7.39 6.37 13.36
C PHE A 213 -6.95 7.62 14.13
N SER A 214 -7.08 7.61 15.46
CA SER A 214 -6.58 8.71 16.29
C SER A 214 -5.07 8.88 16.12
N ALA A 215 -4.31 7.79 16.12
CA ALA A 215 -2.87 7.83 15.88
C ALA A 215 -2.50 8.36 14.48
N ARG A 216 -3.21 7.90 13.42
CA ARG A 216 -3.01 8.39 12.04
C ARG A 216 -3.30 9.89 11.91
N LEU A 217 -4.42 10.35 12.42
CA LEU A 217 -4.83 11.75 12.31
C LEU A 217 -3.95 12.69 13.13
N GLU A 218 -3.51 12.26 14.32
CA GLU A 218 -2.52 13.02 15.09
C GLU A 218 -1.16 13.08 14.41
N ALA A 219 -0.75 12.02 13.69
CA ALA A 219 0.44 12.05 12.84
C ALA A 219 0.29 13.10 11.72
N THR A 220 -0.85 13.08 11.00
CA THR A 220 -1.16 14.07 9.96
C THR A 220 -1.13 15.51 10.51
N LYS A 221 -1.75 15.77 11.67
CA LYS A 221 -1.75 17.09 12.31
C LYS A 221 -0.34 17.56 12.68
N ARG A 222 0.50 16.67 13.20
CA ARG A 222 1.90 16.98 13.53
C ARG A 222 2.71 17.31 12.27
N ASN A 223 2.56 16.54 11.21
CA ASN A 223 3.17 16.84 9.90
C ASN A 223 2.77 18.22 9.41
N ALA A 224 1.46 18.51 9.36
CA ALA A 224 0.95 19.82 8.93
C ALA A 224 1.48 20.97 9.81
N THR A 225 1.56 20.77 11.13
CA THR A 225 2.11 21.76 12.07
C THR A 225 3.59 22.01 11.81
N ALA A 226 4.38 20.96 11.59
CA ALA A 226 5.80 21.07 11.27
C ALA A 226 6.03 21.79 9.93
N THR A 227 5.21 21.50 8.92
CA THR A 227 5.22 22.21 7.63
C THR A 227 4.93 23.70 7.78
N MET A 228 3.93 24.10 8.58
CA MET A 228 3.69 25.52 8.86
C MET A 228 4.83 26.16 9.66
N ALA A 229 5.39 25.45 10.65
CA ALA A 229 6.48 25.92 11.48
C ALA A 229 7.78 26.17 10.68
N LYS A 230 8.06 25.36 9.65
CA LYS A 230 9.19 25.54 8.69
C LYS A 230 9.22 26.94 8.07
N TRP A 231 8.07 27.59 7.92
CA TRP A 231 7.94 28.91 7.30
C TRP A 231 7.69 30.05 8.29
N CYS A 232 7.49 29.74 9.57
CA CYS A 232 7.23 30.74 10.60
C CYS A 232 8.40 31.72 10.75
N GLY A 233 8.10 33.03 10.72
CA GLY A 233 9.11 34.08 10.89
C GLY A 233 9.99 34.38 9.66
N LYS A 234 9.70 33.79 8.50
CA LYS A 234 10.37 34.12 7.24
C LYS A 234 9.65 35.29 6.54
N GLU A 235 10.40 36.33 6.16
CA GLU A 235 9.84 37.59 5.64
C GLU A 235 9.60 37.56 4.11
N ASP A 236 10.35 36.75 3.35
CA ASP A 236 10.26 36.66 1.89
C ASP A 236 9.74 35.27 1.42
N LEU A 237 8.43 35.07 1.51
CA LEU A 237 7.78 33.84 1.04
C LEU A 237 7.49 33.92 -0.47
N ASN A 238 7.94 32.92 -1.23
CA ASN A 238 7.54 32.75 -2.63
C ASN A 238 6.14 32.09 -2.73
N CYS A 239 5.59 32.00 -3.93
CA CYS A 239 4.26 31.42 -4.16
C CYS A 239 4.16 29.95 -3.73
N ASP A 240 5.23 29.18 -3.90
CA ASP A 240 5.27 27.77 -3.51
C ASP A 240 5.19 27.61 -1.99
N ALA A 241 5.92 28.43 -1.24
CA ALA A 241 5.89 28.44 0.22
C ALA A 241 4.51 28.84 0.77
N VAL A 242 3.88 29.86 0.19
CA VAL A 242 2.51 30.26 0.56
C VAL A 242 1.54 29.11 0.31
N LYS A 243 1.64 28.43 -0.83
CA LYS A 243 0.81 27.27 -1.15
C LYS A 243 1.02 26.12 -0.17
N GLU A 244 2.28 25.83 0.19
CA GLU A 244 2.63 24.77 1.16
C GLU A 244 2.03 25.04 2.54
N ILE A 245 2.08 26.30 3.02
CA ILE A 245 1.46 26.73 4.29
C ILE A 245 -0.07 26.55 4.21
N ASP A 246 -0.68 27.02 3.13
CA ASP A 246 -2.13 26.96 2.93
C ASP A 246 -2.64 25.51 2.83
N ASP A 247 -1.91 24.64 2.12
CA ASP A 247 -2.20 23.21 2.02
C ASP A 247 -2.07 22.55 3.40
N ALA A 248 -0.99 22.83 4.15
CA ALA A 248 -0.80 22.31 5.50
C ALA A 248 -1.91 22.76 6.46
N ALA A 249 -2.32 24.03 6.43
CA ALA A 249 -3.41 24.55 7.26
C ALA A 249 -4.75 23.86 6.95
N ARG A 250 -5.05 23.62 5.66
CA ARG A 250 -6.23 22.86 5.23
C ARG A 250 -6.18 21.41 5.73
N THR A 251 -5.05 20.74 5.55
CA THR A 251 -4.84 19.36 6.02
C THR A 251 -5.02 19.26 7.53
N PHE A 252 -4.47 20.21 8.30
CA PHE A 252 -4.66 20.26 9.75
C PHE A 252 -6.15 20.37 10.12
N GLY A 253 -6.86 21.34 9.54
CA GLY A 253 -8.29 21.54 9.83
C GLY A 253 -9.15 20.33 9.45
N MET A 254 -8.84 19.68 8.32
CA MET A 254 -9.54 18.46 7.92
C MET A 254 -9.24 17.28 8.86
N ALA A 255 -7.97 17.11 9.27
CA ALA A 255 -7.59 16.06 10.20
C ALA A 255 -8.22 16.24 11.58
N GLU A 256 -8.31 17.48 12.09
CA GLU A 256 -9.03 17.80 13.33
C GLU A 256 -10.52 17.47 13.23
N ARG A 257 -11.16 17.83 12.10
CA ARG A 257 -12.56 17.49 11.83
C ARG A 257 -12.79 15.98 11.80
N LEU A 258 -11.94 15.22 11.10
CA LEU A 258 -12.03 13.76 11.06
C LEU A 258 -11.82 13.14 12.44
N LEU A 259 -10.95 13.70 13.28
CA LEU A 259 -10.70 13.21 14.63
C LEU A 259 -11.97 13.30 15.50
N HIS A 260 -12.74 14.38 15.37
CA HIS A 260 -14.05 14.49 16.02
C HIS A 260 -15.05 13.43 15.52
N LEU A 261 -14.98 13.09 14.23
CA LEU A 261 -15.82 12.05 13.62
C LEU A 261 -15.41 10.62 14.02
N VAL A 262 -14.15 10.37 14.42
CA VAL A 262 -13.69 9.05 14.88
C VAL A 262 -14.61 8.51 15.96
N GLN A 263 -14.89 9.29 17.01
CA GLN A 263 -15.71 8.83 18.14
C GLN A 263 -17.18 8.56 17.76
N ARG A 264 -17.66 9.20 16.68
CA ARG A 264 -19.02 9.03 16.18
C ARG A 264 -19.15 7.79 15.30
N ILE A 265 -18.17 7.54 14.43
CA ILE A 265 -18.19 6.45 13.45
C ILE A 265 -17.62 5.16 14.06
N PHE A 266 -16.60 5.29 14.89
CA PHE A 266 -15.93 4.22 15.63
C PHE A 266 -16.05 4.50 17.13
N PRO A 267 -17.24 4.36 17.72
CA PRO A 267 -17.41 4.56 19.14
C PRO A 267 -16.45 3.64 19.90
N PHE A 268 -15.91 4.13 21.01
CA PHE A 268 -14.95 3.37 21.80
C PHE A 268 -15.58 2.07 22.30
N HIS A 269 -14.88 0.95 22.07
CA HIS A 269 -15.19 -0.34 22.67
C HIS A 269 -13.94 -0.84 23.41
N ALA A 270 -14.12 -1.35 24.63
CA ALA A 270 -13.03 -1.88 25.43
C ALA A 270 -12.44 -3.19 24.85
N GLU A 271 -13.19 -3.87 23.99
CA GLU A 271 -12.81 -5.12 23.34
C GLU A 271 -11.90 -4.88 22.14
N THR A 272 -11.03 -5.85 21.88
CA THR A 272 -10.18 -5.88 20.68
C THR A 272 -11.01 -6.26 19.45
N GLU A 273 -10.79 -5.57 18.34
CA GLU A 273 -11.38 -5.94 17.05
C GLU A 273 -10.75 -7.23 16.52
N THR A 274 -11.57 -8.07 15.87
CA THR A 274 -11.03 -9.15 15.05
C THR A 274 -10.38 -8.56 13.81
N THR A 275 -9.15 -8.96 13.54
CA THR A 275 -8.36 -8.45 12.41
C THR A 275 -7.85 -9.58 11.52
N VAL A 276 -7.43 -9.25 10.30
CA VAL A 276 -6.91 -10.16 9.27
C VAL A 276 -5.76 -9.48 8.52
N LEU A 277 -4.86 -10.24 7.91
CA LEU A 277 -3.88 -9.66 6.99
C LEU A 277 -4.58 -9.13 5.74
N TYR A 278 -4.22 -7.92 5.31
CA TYR A 278 -4.75 -7.30 4.12
C TYR A 278 -3.64 -6.64 3.30
N HIS A 279 -3.48 -7.10 2.06
CA HIS A 279 -2.58 -6.47 1.09
C HIS A 279 -3.29 -5.25 0.48
N ASP A 280 -3.08 -4.08 1.08
CA ASP A 280 -3.72 -2.83 0.68
C ASP A 280 -3.23 -2.28 -0.67
N ASP A 281 -2.01 -2.67 -1.08
CA ASP A 281 -1.41 -2.28 -2.37
C ASP A 281 -1.50 -3.36 -3.47
N LEU A 282 -2.61 -4.12 -3.50
CA LEU A 282 -2.80 -5.19 -4.50
C LEU A 282 -3.29 -4.60 -5.86
N HIS A 283 -2.37 -4.03 -6.62
CA HIS A 283 -2.62 -3.48 -7.96
C HIS A 283 -1.80 -4.16 -9.07
N GLY A 284 -2.02 -3.76 -10.33
CA GLY A 284 -1.46 -4.42 -11.50
C GLY A 284 0.06 -4.50 -11.59
N ASN A 285 0.83 -3.67 -10.87
CA ASN A 285 2.29 -3.79 -10.85
C ASN A 285 2.78 -4.85 -9.85
N ASN A 286 1.96 -5.18 -8.84
CA ASN A 286 2.29 -6.11 -7.76
C ASN A 286 1.70 -7.52 -7.98
N ILE A 287 1.00 -7.70 -9.10
CA ILE A 287 0.49 -9.01 -9.56
C ILE A 287 1.25 -9.38 -10.83
N LEU A 288 1.86 -10.57 -10.84
CA LEU A 288 2.50 -11.15 -12.01
C LEU A 288 1.58 -12.21 -12.63
N VAL A 289 1.49 -12.20 -13.96
CA VAL A 289 0.68 -13.16 -14.72
C VAL A 289 1.46 -13.75 -15.90
N ASP A 290 1.05 -14.95 -16.32
CA ASP A 290 1.43 -15.50 -17.62
C ASP A 290 0.61 -14.89 -18.77
N ASP A 291 0.85 -15.36 -20.00
CA ASP A 291 0.17 -14.93 -21.22
C ASP A 291 -1.31 -15.33 -21.29
N THR A 292 -1.75 -16.20 -20.38
CA THR A 292 -3.14 -16.65 -20.26
C THR A 292 -3.90 -16.01 -19.10
N GLY A 293 -3.22 -15.22 -18.27
CA GLY A 293 -3.82 -14.56 -17.10
C GLY A 293 -3.77 -15.38 -15.80
N ASN A 294 -3.01 -16.48 -15.74
CA ASN A 294 -2.78 -17.18 -14.47
C ASN A 294 -1.81 -16.38 -13.61
N ILE A 295 -2.07 -16.30 -12.31
CA ILE A 295 -1.19 -15.58 -11.39
C ILE A 295 0.07 -16.39 -11.15
N THR A 296 1.20 -15.82 -11.53
CA THR A 296 2.53 -16.41 -11.34
C THR A 296 3.29 -15.77 -10.17
N GLY A 297 2.73 -14.72 -9.57
CA GLY A 297 3.33 -14.08 -8.41
C GLY A 297 2.50 -12.96 -7.80
N ILE A 298 2.45 -12.89 -6.47
CA ILE A 298 2.06 -11.69 -5.71
C ILE A 298 3.31 -11.13 -5.04
N VAL A 299 3.69 -9.90 -5.37
CA VAL A 299 4.93 -9.26 -4.93
C VAL A 299 4.63 -7.99 -4.13
N ASP A 300 5.71 -7.41 -3.58
CA ASP A 300 5.71 -6.20 -2.75
C ASP A 300 4.89 -6.31 -1.45
N TRP A 301 5.43 -7.12 -0.53
CA TRP A 301 4.85 -7.36 0.79
C TRP A 301 5.29 -6.33 1.85
N GLU A 302 5.88 -5.23 1.40
CA GLU A 302 6.28 -4.12 2.23
C GLU A 302 5.06 -3.39 2.81
N CYS A 303 5.10 -3.00 4.08
CA CYS A 303 4.01 -2.31 4.79
C CYS A 303 2.65 -3.04 4.85
N VAL A 304 2.54 -4.29 4.37
CA VAL A 304 1.30 -5.09 4.45
C VAL A 304 0.90 -5.30 5.91
N SER A 305 -0.32 -4.86 6.23
CA SER A 305 -0.80 -4.73 7.61
C SER A 305 -1.91 -5.71 7.94
N ILE A 306 -2.00 -6.07 9.21
CA ILE A 306 -3.15 -6.70 9.83
C ILE A 306 -4.14 -5.60 10.19
N VAL A 307 -5.36 -5.70 9.67
CA VAL A 307 -6.38 -4.64 9.73
C VAL A 307 -7.75 -5.20 10.14
N PRO A 308 -8.68 -4.34 10.59
CA PRO A 308 -10.05 -4.74 10.90
C PRO A 308 -10.77 -5.37 9.71
N LEU A 309 -11.71 -6.27 9.98
CA LEU A 309 -12.46 -6.98 8.93
C LEU A 309 -13.14 -6.02 7.93
N TRP A 310 -13.66 -4.88 8.40
CA TRP A 310 -14.35 -3.91 7.54
C TRP A 310 -13.42 -3.32 6.47
N LYS A 311 -12.13 -3.16 6.76
CA LYS A 311 -11.11 -2.66 5.82
C LYS A 311 -10.71 -3.74 4.83
N ALA A 312 -10.49 -4.97 5.31
CA ALA A 312 -10.17 -6.12 4.46
C ALA A 312 -11.33 -6.55 3.56
N CYS A 313 -12.56 -6.10 3.84
CA CYS A 313 -13.74 -6.28 2.99
C CYS A 313 -13.89 -5.16 1.94
N GLY A 314 -12.78 -4.66 1.42
CA GLY A 314 -12.71 -3.68 0.33
C GLY A 314 -12.62 -4.33 -1.06
N ILE A 315 -12.93 -3.57 -2.09
CA ILE A 315 -12.70 -4.00 -3.48
C ILE A 315 -11.23 -3.72 -3.82
N PRO A 316 -10.49 -4.66 -4.43
CA PRO A 316 -9.11 -4.44 -4.86
C PRO A 316 -8.95 -3.20 -5.74
N GLN A 317 -7.84 -2.49 -5.60
CA GLN A 317 -7.63 -1.20 -6.26
C GLN A 317 -7.69 -1.28 -7.79
N PHE A 318 -7.20 -2.36 -8.41
CA PHE A 318 -7.29 -2.53 -9.86
C PHE A 318 -8.74 -2.71 -10.39
N LEU A 319 -9.70 -2.92 -9.48
CA LEU A 319 -11.14 -2.93 -9.76
C LEU A 319 -11.83 -1.60 -9.38
N PHE A 320 -11.07 -0.60 -8.95
CA PHE A 320 -11.53 0.73 -8.58
C PHE A 320 -11.50 1.68 -9.79
N GLU A 321 -12.55 1.66 -10.61
CA GLU A 321 -12.69 2.48 -11.83
C GLU A 321 -14.14 2.92 -12.03
N GLN A 322 -14.34 4.07 -12.67
CA GLN A 322 -15.64 4.62 -13.04
C GLN A 322 -16.53 3.54 -13.68
N PRO A 323 -17.74 3.29 -13.13
CA PRO A 323 -18.63 2.29 -13.70
C PRO A 323 -19.11 2.67 -15.11
N ARG A 324 -19.14 1.69 -16.00
CA ARG A 324 -19.74 1.76 -17.34
C ARG A 324 -20.46 0.45 -17.64
N TRP A 325 -21.77 0.50 -17.76
CA TRP A 325 -22.60 -0.69 -17.93
C TRP A 325 -22.77 -1.14 -19.38
N THR A 326 -22.58 -0.21 -20.33
CA THR A 326 -22.73 -0.45 -21.76
C THR A 326 -21.37 -0.59 -22.42
N GLU A 327 -21.16 -1.70 -23.13
CA GLU A 327 -19.95 -1.94 -23.91
C GLU A 327 -19.76 -0.84 -24.96
N PRO A 328 -18.56 -0.24 -25.09
CA PRO A 328 -18.32 0.76 -26.11
C PRO A 328 -18.36 0.12 -27.51
N ASP A 329 -19.25 0.62 -28.36
CA ASP A 329 -19.26 0.25 -29.78
C ASP A 329 -18.08 0.88 -30.50
N ARG A 330 -17.12 0.04 -30.93
CA ARG A 330 -15.90 0.44 -31.64
C ARG A 330 -16.18 1.37 -32.83
N ARG A 331 -17.33 1.23 -33.50
CA ARG A 331 -17.71 2.03 -34.68
C ARG A 331 -18.02 3.50 -34.36
N ARG A 332 -18.23 3.83 -33.09
CA ARG A 332 -18.59 5.20 -32.64
C ARG A 332 -17.38 6.06 -32.29
N TYR A 333 -16.18 5.50 -32.31
CA TYR A 333 -14.96 6.19 -31.92
C TYR A 333 -14.15 6.56 -33.15
N ARG A 334 -13.48 7.71 -33.09
CA ARG A 334 -12.58 8.15 -34.15
C ARG A 334 -11.27 7.35 -34.09
N HIS A 335 -10.63 7.26 -35.23
CA HIS A 335 -9.24 6.87 -35.32
C HIS A 335 -8.35 8.09 -35.05
N ASP A 336 -7.16 7.86 -34.49
CA ASP A 336 -6.14 8.89 -34.37
C ASP A 336 -5.41 9.11 -35.71
N ALA A 337 -4.35 9.93 -35.67
CA ALA A 337 -3.59 10.31 -36.86
C ALA A 337 -2.87 9.13 -37.54
N ASP A 338 -2.57 8.06 -36.79
CA ASP A 338 -1.87 6.87 -37.26
C ASP A 338 -2.86 5.78 -37.75
N GLY A 339 -4.17 6.05 -37.65
CA GLY A 339 -5.22 5.11 -38.03
C GLY A 339 -5.59 4.13 -36.91
N ASP A 340 -5.03 4.29 -35.72
CA ASP A 340 -5.34 3.47 -34.56
C ASP A 340 -6.61 3.94 -33.86
N MET A 341 -7.24 3.04 -33.09
CA MET A 341 -8.43 3.39 -32.32
C MET A 341 -8.07 4.41 -31.25
N SER A 342 -8.84 5.50 -31.14
CA SER A 342 -8.60 6.51 -30.10
C SER A 342 -8.49 5.91 -28.69
N GLU A 343 -7.58 6.43 -27.88
CA GLU A 343 -7.41 6.03 -26.48
C GLU A 343 -8.69 6.18 -25.64
N LEU A 344 -9.62 7.04 -26.06
CA LEU A 344 -10.95 7.14 -25.44
C LEU A 344 -11.76 5.84 -25.55
N TYR A 345 -11.65 5.11 -26.67
CA TYR A 345 -12.29 3.79 -26.82
C TYR A 345 -11.74 2.81 -25.79
N TYR A 346 -10.42 2.72 -25.66
CA TYR A 346 -9.77 1.79 -24.75
C TYR A 346 -10.03 2.16 -23.28
N LYS A 347 -10.08 3.45 -22.95
CA LYS A 347 -10.53 3.91 -21.63
C LYS A 347 -11.95 3.44 -21.32
N HIS A 348 -12.89 3.64 -22.26
CA HIS A 348 -14.27 3.19 -22.06
C HIS A 348 -14.39 1.66 -22.04
N LEU A 349 -13.56 0.93 -22.79
CA LEU A 349 -13.55 -0.52 -22.76
C LEU A 349 -13.05 -1.01 -21.40
N HIS A 350 -11.97 -0.42 -20.89
CA HIS A 350 -11.46 -0.70 -19.55
C HIS A 350 -12.51 -0.43 -18.47
N GLN A 351 -13.21 0.71 -18.51
CA GLN A 351 -14.31 1.01 -17.58
C GLN A 351 -15.41 -0.05 -17.62
N TYR A 352 -15.80 -0.48 -18.82
CA TYR A 352 -16.81 -1.53 -18.99
C TYR A 352 -16.35 -2.88 -18.44
N GLU A 353 -15.16 -3.34 -18.84
CA GLU A 353 -14.59 -4.59 -18.36
C GLU A 353 -14.42 -4.59 -16.85
N THR A 354 -13.83 -3.53 -16.27
CA THR A 354 -13.66 -3.40 -14.81
C THR A 354 -15.00 -3.40 -14.08
N THR A 355 -16.06 -2.83 -14.67
CA THR A 355 -17.41 -2.91 -14.13
C THR A 355 -17.91 -4.35 -14.06
N ARG A 356 -17.69 -5.14 -15.12
CA ARG A 356 -18.06 -6.57 -15.17
C ARG A 356 -17.23 -7.41 -14.22
N LEU A 357 -15.93 -7.16 -14.17
CA LEU A 357 -14.99 -7.86 -13.29
C LEU A 357 -15.28 -7.59 -11.81
N ARG A 358 -15.79 -6.41 -11.46
CA ARG A 358 -16.27 -6.13 -10.10
C ARG A 358 -17.46 -6.99 -9.72
N GLU A 359 -18.42 -7.21 -10.63
CA GLU A 359 -19.55 -8.12 -10.41
C GLU A 359 -19.06 -9.56 -10.19
N VAL A 360 -18.10 -10.00 -10.98
CA VAL A 360 -17.44 -11.32 -10.82
C VAL A 360 -16.78 -11.42 -9.45
N PHE A 361 -15.95 -10.45 -9.07
CA PHE A 361 -15.25 -10.46 -7.79
C PHE A 361 -16.22 -10.58 -6.62
N LEU A 362 -17.26 -9.73 -6.58
CA LEU A 362 -18.25 -9.75 -5.51
C LEU A 362 -19.04 -11.07 -5.48
N GLY A 363 -19.39 -11.61 -6.66
CA GLY A 363 -20.06 -12.91 -6.77
C GLY A 363 -19.19 -14.07 -6.27
N GLU A 364 -17.89 -14.08 -6.59
CA GLU A 364 -16.95 -15.08 -6.09
C GLU A 364 -16.70 -14.93 -4.58
N MET A 365 -16.59 -13.72 -4.06
CA MET A 365 -16.45 -13.51 -2.62
C MET A 365 -17.70 -13.98 -1.86
N GLU A 366 -18.91 -13.73 -2.36
CA GLU A 366 -20.16 -14.29 -1.80
C GLU A 366 -20.14 -15.82 -1.77
N ARG A 367 -19.65 -16.45 -2.84
CA ARG A 367 -19.52 -17.91 -2.96
C ARG A 367 -18.45 -18.49 -2.02
N LEU A 368 -17.33 -17.80 -1.83
CA LEU A 368 -16.17 -18.26 -1.07
C LEU A 368 -16.31 -18.03 0.45
N ASP A 369 -16.86 -16.88 0.87
CA ASP A 369 -17.17 -16.55 2.27
C ASP A 369 -18.26 -15.47 2.34
N SER A 370 -19.52 -15.88 2.54
CA SER A 370 -20.66 -14.94 2.63
C SER A 370 -20.52 -13.92 3.77
N ARG A 371 -19.73 -14.21 4.82
CA ARG A 371 -19.48 -13.25 5.91
C ARG A 371 -18.68 -12.05 5.41
N TRP A 372 -17.77 -12.26 4.44
CA TRP A 372 -17.03 -11.17 3.80
C TRP A 372 -18.01 -10.19 3.13
N MET A 373 -18.99 -10.72 2.40
CA MET A 373 -20.00 -9.91 1.72
C MET A 373 -20.96 -9.21 2.69
N ASP A 374 -21.35 -9.86 3.77
CA ASP A 374 -22.15 -9.22 4.82
C ASP A 374 -21.42 -8.03 5.45
N ILE A 375 -20.12 -8.18 5.74
CA ILE A 375 -19.30 -7.10 6.27
C ILE A 375 -19.13 -6.02 5.22
N HIS A 376 -18.82 -6.36 3.96
CA HIS A 376 -18.73 -5.42 2.85
C HIS A 376 -19.99 -4.54 2.76
N LYS A 377 -21.19 -5.13 2.73
CA LYS A 377 -22.46 -4.39 2.63
C LYS A 377 -22.73 -3.50 3.84
N LYS A 378 -22.43 -3.96 5.06
CA LYS A 378 -22.76 -3.24 6.31
C LYS A 378 -21.78 -2.14 6.71
N THR A 379 -20.54 -2.20 6.22
CA THR A 379 -19.45 -1.34 6.74
C THR A 379 -18.93 -0.32 5.73
N GLN A 380 -19.77 0.05 4.76
CA GLN A 380 -19.41 1.01 3.72
C GLN A 380 -18.91 2.34 4.30
N LEU A 381 -19.64 2.93 5.26
CA LEU A 381 -19.27 4.19 5.89
C LEU A 381 -17.88 4.15 6.54
N LEU A 382 -17.48 2.99 7.08
CA LEU A 382 -16.17 2.81 7.72
C LEU A 382 -15.03 2.88 6.70
N ARG A 383 -15.22 2.28 5.51
CA ARG A 383 -14.26 2.37 4.40
C ARG A 383 -14.22 3.75 3.76
N GLU A 384 -15.35 4.46 3.73
CA GLU A 384 -15.38 5.85 3.25
C GLU A 384 -14.66 6.80 4.22
N PHE A 385 -14.75 6.55 5.53
CA PHE A 385 -13.94 7.26 6.52
C PHE A 385 -12.44 6.96 6.35
N ASP A 386 -12.06 5.69 6.13
CA ASP A 386 -10.66 5.33 5.84
C ASP A 386 -10.12 6.06 4.60
N PHE A 387 -10.93 6.16 3.53
CA PHE A 387 -10.60 6.96 2.36
C PHE A 387 -10.41 8.44 2.72
N ALA A 388 -11.33 9.02 3.49
CA ALA A 388 -11.23 10.41 3.93
C ALA A 388 -9.95 10.66 4.74
N VAL A 389 -9.56 9.75 5.64
CA VAL A 389 -8.30 9.85 6.40
C VAL A 389 -7.09 9.69 5.47
N GLN A 390 -7.13 8.73 4.55
CA GLN A 390 -6.02 8.45 3.63
C GLN A 390 -5.68 9.62 2.70
N PHE A 391 -6.70 10.40 2.30
CA PHE A 391 -6.57 11.47 1.30
C PHE A 391 -6.94 12.86 1.85
N CYS A 392 -6.89 13.06 3.17
CA CYS A 392 -7.23 14.35 3.77
C CYS A 392 -6.22 15.47 3.46
N ASP A 393 -5.06 15.12 2.92
CA ASP A 393 -4.01 16.01 2.42
C ASP A 393 -4.00 16.16 0.89
N ASP A 394 -4.86 15.43 0.16
CA ASP A 394 -4.94 15.49 -1.30
C ASP A 394 -5.98 16.53 -1.76
N VAL A 395 -5.46 17.65 -2.26
CA VAL A 395 -6.23 18.79 -2.78
C VAL A 395 -7.20 18.38 -3.90
N ALA A 396 -6.89 17.34 -4.69
CA ALA A 396 -7.73 16.90 -5.80
C ALA A 396 -9.08 16.34 -5.33
N VAL A 397 -9.10 15.69 -4.16
CA VAL A 397 -10.30 15.04 -3.61
C VAL A 397 -10.84 15.71 -2.34
N LEU A 398 -10.09 16.65 -1.74
CA LEU A 398 -10.45 17.31 -0.48
C LEU A 398 -11.86 17.92 -0.49
N LYS A 399 -12.29 18.54 -1.59
CA LYS A 399 -13.66 19.09 -1.71
C LYS A 399 -14.75 18.03 -1.53
N HIS A 400 -14.50 16.81 -2.01
CA HIS A 400 -15.44 15.69 -1.88
C HIS A 400 -15.43 15.13 -0.46
N ILE A 401 -14.26 15.10 0.17
CA ILE A 401 -14.12 14.73 1.59
C ILE A 401 -14.85 15.71 2.49
N ILE A 402 -14.74 17.01 2.24
CA ILE A 402 -15.48 18.06 2.97
C ILE A 402 -16.98 17.85 2.84
N GLN A 403 -17.49 17.68 1.61
CA GLN A 403 -18.91 17.46 1.36
C GLN A 403 -19.43 16.18 2.04
N TRP A 404 -18.64 15.10 2.01
CA TRP A 404 -18.97 13.84 2.69
C TRP A 404 -19.00 14.04 4.21
N ALA A 405 -18.00 14.70 4.79
CA ALA A 405 -17.93 14.96 6.23
C ALA A 405 -19.10 15.82 6.73
N GLU A 406 -19.51 16.85 5.98
CA GLU A 406 -20.69 17.68 6.28
C GLU A 406 -21.96 16.84 6.35
N ALA A 407 -22.15 15.92 5.41
CA ALA A 407 -23.30 15.03 5.40
C ALA A 407 -23.28 14.04 6.58
N VAL A 408 -22.11 13.50 6.92
CA VAL A 408 -21.94 12.64 8.10
C VAL A 408 -22.29 13.41 9.38
N GLU A 409 -21.83 14.64 9.53
CA GLU A 409 -22.11 15.49 10.69
C GLU A 409 -23.60 15.81 10.83
N ALA A 410 -24.27 16.12 9.71
CA ALA A 410 -25.71 16.40 9.69
C ALA A 410 -26.56 15.20 10.15
N GLY A 411 -26.02 13.97 10.11
CA GLY A 411 -26.72 12.75 10.55
C GLY A 411 -27.91 12.36 9.67
N GLY A 412 -27.95 12.89 8.45
CA GLY A 412 -28.93 12.53 7.43
C GLY A 412 -28.40 11.42 6.51
N ASP A 413 -28.91 11.41 5.27
CA ASP A 413 -28.41 10.52 4.22
C ASP A 413 -27.01 10.97 3.78
N VAL A 414 -26.03 10.07 3.89
CA VAL A 414 -24.63 10.37 3.55
C VAL A 414 -24.40 9.93 2.10
N PRO A 415 -24.07 10.85 1.17
CA PRO A 415 -23.77 10.47 -0.20
C PRO A 415 -22.53 9.57 -0.19
N ARG A 416 -22.56 8.51 -1.01
CA ARG A 416 -21.41 7.62 -1.11
C ARG A 416 -20.21 8.41 -1.61
N MET A 417 -19.05 8.26 -0.97
CA MET A 417 -17.81 8.92 -1.41
C MET A 417 -17.55 8.63 -2.88
N TRP A 418 -17.84 7.39 -3.29
CA TRP A 418 -17.77 6.95 -4.67
C TRP A 418 -18.58 7.88 -5.59
N ASP A 419 -19.86 8.10 -5.31
CA ASP A 419 -20.71 8.93 -6.16
C ASP A 419 -20.21 10.38 -6.25
N LEU A 420 -19.62 10.92 -5.17
CA LEU A 420 -19.03 12.26 -5.17
C LEU A 420 -17.83 12.38 -6.11
N LEU A 421 -16.93 11.37 -6.10
CA LEU A 421 -15.72 11.35 -6.93
C LEU A 421 -16.06 11.36 -8.44
N TRP A 422 -17.13 10.66 -8.85
CA TRP A 422 -17.54 10.59 -10.26
C TRP A 422 -18.78 11.43 -10.61
N ALA A 423 -19.32 12.25 -9.71
CA ALA A 423 -20.50 13.08 -9.94
C ALA A 423 -20.37 14.00 -11.18
N ASN A 424 -19.15 14.41 -11.51
CA ASN A 424 -18.86 15.25 -12.69
C ASN A 424 -18.57 14.46 -13.98
N ALA A 425 -18.39 13.13 -13.89
CA ALA A 425 -18.06 12.29 -15.05
C ALA A 425 -19.30 11.94 -15.90
N VAL A 426 -20.51 12.16 -15.37
CA VAL A 426 -21.80 11.94 -16.07
C VAL A 426 -22.16 13.09 -17.02
N LYS A 427 -21.42 14.21 -17.00
CA LYS A 427 -21.76 15.41 -17.81
C LYS A 427 -21.29 15.38 -19.27
N TRP A 428 -20.72 14.27 -19.75
CA TRP A 428 -20.35 14.08 -21.15
C TRP A 428 -21.06 12.84 -21.71
N TYR A 429 -22.33 13.01 -22.10
CA TYR A 429 -23.09 12.06 -22.91
C TYR A 429 -23.69 12.77 -24.12
#